data_AF-A0A1G5C8P0-F1
#
_entry.id   AF-A0A1G5C8P0-F1
#
_cell.length_a   1.000
_cell.length_b   1.000
_cell.length_c   1.000
_cell.angle_alpha   90.00
_cell.angle_beta   90.00
_cell.angle_gamma   90.00
#
_symmetry.space_group_name_H-M   'P 1'
#
loop_
_entity.id
_entity.type
_entity.pdbx_description
1 polymer ?
#
loop_
_entity_poly.entity_id
_entity_poly.type
_entity_poly.pdbx_seq_one_letter_code
_entity_poly.pdbx_strand_id
1 'polypeptide(L)'
;MPPERAYTLLGADGVPYRSTTPGSLGGHRRGRLYGRLDCPSALRALARGHYVARRVFFPDETTAIRAGYRPCAVCLPARYARWKRNRESASIMDTLEERQQQHRSPLIPASDLAEYGDLPFPSPHTEAELTALIDLLRYPGSRIETVSVGHSRDDASGTAAEAFTTAWQAGGGTVLAVVDWPESAASWLRPATRLTRQTPDAWVIAAAPLGFAQLARRLRRNTDWAPDRTVAFASLQDTRLLALAGADVLDGLRGASADGGTWSARRGWVTSWRPAPTGGTAARPG
;
A
#
# COMPACT_ATOMS: atom_id res chain seq x y z
N MET A 1 53.65 -17.22 42.78
CA MET A 1 53.18 -16.59 41.54
C MET A 1 52.15 -15.53 41.90
N PRO A 2 52.27 -14.27 41.48
CA PRO A 2 51.24 -13.27 41.73
C PRO A 2 49.92 -13.68 41.03
N PRO A 3 48.74 -13.34 41.59
CA PRO A 3 47.46 -13.71 41.00
C PRO A 3 47.32 -13.10 39.60
N GLU A 4 46.90 -13.93 38.64
CA GLU A 4 46.66 -13.52 37.26
C GLU A 4 45.51 -12.50 37.24
N ARG A 5 45.79 -11.30 36.71
CA ARG A 5 44.80 -10.22 36.67
C ARG A 5 43.74 -10.55 35.62
N ALA A 6 42.49 -10.67 36.04
CA ALA A 6 41.35 -10.86 35.15
C ALA A 6 40.58 -9.54 34.95
N TYR A 7 40.36 -9.19 33.69
CA TYR A 7 39.55 -8.04 33.25
C TYR A 7 38.20 -8.50 32.72
N THR A 8 37.16 -7.67 32.85
CA THR A 8 35.85 -7.93 32.23
C THR A 8 35.68 -7.02 31.01
N LEU A 9 35.62 -7.62 29.83
CA LEU A 9 35.41 -6.94 28.55
C LEU A 9 34.04 -7.30 27.97
N LEU A 10 33.54 -6.47 27.05
CA LEU A 10 32.31 -6.74 26.31
C LEU A 10 32.65 -7.30 24.93
N GLY A 11 32.07 -8.45 24.59
CA GLY A 11 32.17 -9.08 23.28
C GLY A 11 31.37 -8.34 22.20
N ALA A 12 31.57 -8.74 20.94
CA ALA A 12 30.89 -8.16 19.77
C ALA A 12 29.37 -8.42 19.77
N ASP A 13 28.93 -9.44 20.49
CA ASP A 13 27.54 -9.79 20.79
C ASP A 13 26.93 -8.95 21.94
N GLY A 14 27.75 -8.14 22.62
CA GLY A 14 27.33 -7.37 23.78
C GLY A 14 27.37 -8.15 25.10
N VAL A 15 27.96 -9.36 25.12
CA VAL A 15 28.04 -10.21 26.32
C VAL A 15 29.38 -9.98 27.06
N PRO A 16 29.39 -9.79 28.39
CA PRO A 16 30.63 -9.68 29.15
C PRO A 16 31.41 -10.99 29.21
N TYR A 17 32.73 -10.94 29.05
CA TYR A 17 33.63 -12.09 29.21
C TYR A 17 34.89 -11.72 30.01
N ARG A 18 35.52 -12.73 30.63
CA ARG A 18 36.80 -12.57 31.34
C ARG A 18 37.97 -12.62 30.36
N SER A 19 38.92 -11.71 30.50
CA SER A 19 40.15 -11.66 29.70
C SER A 19 41.36 -11.46 30.59
N THR A 20 42.48 -12.07 30.23
CA THR A 20 43.80 -11.83 30.85
C THR A 20 44.47 -10.55 30.31
N THR A 21 43.95 -10.00 29.20
CA THR A 21 44.43 -8.76 28.59
C THR A 21 43.42 -7.63 28.85
N PRO A 22 43.87 -6.43 29.24
CA PRO A 22 42.96 -5.29 29.40
C PRO A 22 42.40 -4.81 28.06
N GLY A 23 41.21 -4.20 28.08
CA GLY A 23 40.61 -3.59 26.90
C GLY A 23 41.31 -2.29 26.50
N SER A 24 41.35 -1.98 25.21
CA SER A 24 41.94 -0.74 24.68
C SER A 24 40.97 0.46 24.72
N LEU A 25 39.66 0.21 24.85
CA LEU A 25 38.63 1.24 24.85
C LEU A 25 37.68 1.10 26.03
N GLY A 26 37.11 2.22 26.46
CA GLY A 26 36.09 2.28 27.48
C GLY A 26 34.77 2.76 26.90
N GLY A 27 33.66 2.43 27.54
CA GLY A 27 32.34 2.87 27.10
C GLY A 27 31.34 3.05 28.22
N HIS A 28 30.19 3.60 27.87
CA HIS A 28 29.04 3.79 28.75
C HIS A 28 27.89 2.92 28.27
N ARG A 29 27.49 1.91 29.07
CA ARG A 29 26.49 0.92 28.67
C ARG A 29 25.16 1.54 28.25
N ARG A 30 24.61 2.46 29.06
CA ARG A 30 23.30 3.09 28.80
C ARG A 30 23.32 4.05 27.61
N GLY A 31 24.41 4.80 27.45
CA GLY A 31 24.57 5.76 26.35
C GLY A 31 25.07 5.12 25.06
N ARG A 32 25.34 3.81 25.08
CA ARG A 32 25.90 3.01 23.99
C ARG A 32 26.98 3.75 23.23
N LEU A 33 27.98 4.26 23.95
CA LEU A 33 29.13 4.94 23.35
C LEU A 33 30.45 4.37 23.83
N TYR A 34 31.45 4.33 22.96
CA TYR A 34 32.82 3.95 23.28
C TYR A 34 33.77 5.12 23.04
N GLY A 35 34.91 5.12 23.70
CA GLY A 35 35.93 6.14 23.60
C GLY A 35 37.24 5.67 24.20
N ARG A 36 38.25 6.53 24.14
CA ARG A 36 39.54 6.24 24.78
C ARG A 36 39.40 6.15 26.30
N LEU A 37 40.28 5.40 26.93
CA LEU A 37 40.30 5.23 28.39
C LEU A 37 40.60 6.55 29.14
N ASP A 38 41.30 7.48 28.49
CA ASP A 38 41.67 8.82 28.97
C ASP A 38 40.65 9.91 28.60
N CYS A 39 39.45 9.55 28.15
CA CYS A 39 38.45 10.52 27.71
C CYS A 39 38.14 11.55 28.82
N PRO A 40 38.31 12.86 28.58
CA PRO A 40 38.07 13.89 29.60
C PRO A 40 36.65 13.87 30.18
N SER A 41 35.66 13.53 29.36
CA SER A 41 34.26 13.39 29.81
C SER A 41 34.10 12.21 30.77
N ALA A 42 34.75 11.08 30.48
CA ALA A 42 34.72 9.90 31.33
C ALA A 42 35.44 10.14 32.66
N LEU A 43 36.62 10.79 32.63
CA LEU A 43 37.38 11.13 33.84
C LEU A 43 36.59 12.09 34.75
N ARG A 44 35.96 13.13 34.18
CA ARG A 44 35.08 14.03 34.94
C ARG A 44 33.88 13.31 35.55
N ALA A 45 33.32 12.32 34.86
CA ALA A 45 32.18 11.54 35.37
C ALA A 45 32.59 10.55 36.47
N LEU A 46 33.80 9.98 36.39
CA LEU A 46 34.39 9.13 37.42
C LEU A 46 34.71 9.92 38.69
N ALA A 47 35.28 11.13 38.56
CA ALA A 47 35.56 12.01 39.70
C ALA A 47 34.29 12.40 40.50
N ARG A 48 33.12 12.39 39.84
CA ARG A 48 31.81 12.65 40.46
C ARG A 48 31.10 11.38 40.95
N GLY A 49 31.71 10.19 40.86
CA GLY A 49 31.16 8.93 41.38
C GLY A 49 30.01 8.28 40.57
N HIS A 50 29.45 8.93 39.55
CA HIS A 50 28.23 8.47 38.87
C HIS A 50 28.44 7.43 37.74
N TYR A 51 29.68 7.09 37.40
CA TYR A 51 30.02 6.39 36.15
C TYR A 51 30.49 4.93 36.31
N VAL A 52 30.87 4.50 37.52
CA VAL A 52 31.58 3.22 37.74
C VAL A 52 30.72 2.01 37.38
N ALA A 53 29.46 1.96 37.83
CA ALA A 53 28.57 0.80 37.59
C ALA A 53 28.16 0.59 36.12
N ARG A 54 28.32 1.62 35.27
CA ARG A 54 27.87 1.61 33.86
C ARG A 54 29.03 1.61 32.88
N ARG A 55 30.27 1.56 33.38
CA ARG A 55 31.49 1.51 32.57
C ARG A 55 31.67 0.11 32.00
N VAL A 56 31.90 0.03 30.70
CA VAL A 56 32.25 -1.20 29.99
C VAL A 56 33.59 -1.00 29.30
N PHE A 57 34.27 -2.09 28.96
CA PHE A 57 35.55 -2.06 28.27
C PHE A 57 35.50 -2.96 27.05
N PHE A 58 36.19 -2.56 25.99
CA PHE A 58 36.25 -3.31 24.73
C PHE A 58 37.70 -3.64 24.40
N PRO A 59 37.98 -4.82 23.83
CA PRO A 59 39.31 -5.15 23.34
C PRO A 59 39.76 -4.20 22.23
N ASP A 60 38.84 -3.81 21.33
CA ASP A 60 39.10 -2.93 20.19
C ASP A 60 37.84 -2.19 19.70
N GLU A 61 38.03 -1.30 18.72
CA GLU A 61 36.98 -0.48 18.12
C GLU A 61 35.95 -1.31 17.35
N THR A 62 36.39 -2.35 16.63
CA THR A 62 35.52 -3.22 15.84
C THR A 62 34.52 -3.93 16.72
N THR A 63 34.97 -4.43 17.86
CA THR A 63 34.15 -5.08 18.87
C THR A 63 33.12 -4.12 19.46
N ALA A 64 33.52 -2.88 19.77
CA ALA A 64 32.61 -1.86 20.27
C ALA A 64 31.49 -1.50 19.26
N ILE A 65 31.85 -1.38 17.98
CA ILE A 65 30.88 -1.08 16.91
C ILE A 65 29.90 -2.24 16.73
N ARG A 66 30.39 -3.50 16.66
CA ARG A 66 29.53 -4.69 16.53
C ARG A 66 28.58 -4.87 17.71
N ALA A 67 29.05 -4.54 18.92
CA ALA A 67 28.23 -4.51 20.13
C ALA A 67 27.19 -3.36 20.16
N GLY A 68 27.13 -2.52 19.11
CA GLY A 68 26.16 -1.45 18.97
C GLY A 68 26.52 -0.14 19.68
N TYR A 69 27.81 0.10 19.94
CA TYR A 69 28.29 1.33 20.58
C TYR A 69 28.79 2.33 19.52
N ARG A 70 28.40 3.60 19.66
CA ARG A 70 28.87 4.69 18.80
C ARG A 70 30.18 5.32 19.32
N PRO A 71 31.01 5.93 18.46
CA PRO A 71 32.17 6.68 18.91
C PRO A 71 31.77 7.89 19.78
N CYS A 72 32.57 8.18 20.79
CA CYS A 72 32.40 9.33 21.67
C CYS A 72 32.73 10.62 20.90
N ALA A 73 31.80 11.58 20.88
CA ALA A 73 31.98 12.86 20.21
C ALA A 73 33.12 13.72 20.81
N VAL A 74 33.47 13.50 22.08
CA VAL A 74 34.49 14.29 22.80
C VAL A 74 35.89 13.81 22.46
N CYS A 75 36.18 12.52 22.71
CA CYS A 75 37.54 12.01 22.48
C CYS A 75 37.74 11.49 21.06
N LEU A 76 36.69 11.13 20.32
CA LEU A 76 36.79 10.55 18.96
C LEU A 76 35.95 11.36 17.93
N PRO A 77 36.19 12.68 17.75
CA PRO A 77 35.33 13.54 16.94
C PRO A 77 35.24 13.12 15.47
N ALA A 78 36.35 12.77 14.82
CA ALA A 78 36.36 12.33 13.42
C ALA A 78 35.57 11.03 13.20
N ARG A 79 35.74 10.05 14.10
CA ARG A 79 34.99 8.78 14.07
C ARG A 79 33.51 9.03 14.32
N TYR A 80 33.16 9.90 15.27
CA TYR A 80 31.77 10.28 15.54
C TYR A 80 31.12 10.97 14.34
N ALA A 81 31.82 11.90 13.67
CA ALA A 81 31.32 12.56 12.46
C ALA A 81 31.06 11.55 11.31
N ARG A 82 31.94 10.56 11.14
CA ARG A 82 31.71 9.45 10.18
C ARG A 82 30.50 8.60 10.58
N TRP A 83 30.38 8.22 11.85
CA TRP A 83 29.22 7.48 12.34
C TRP A 83 27.90 8.23 12.10
N LYS A 84 27.88 9.54 12.34
CA LYS A 84 26.70 10.40 12.14
C LYS A 84 26.30 10.46 10.66
N ARG A 85 27.26 10.72 9.77
CA ARG A 85 27.02 10.72 8.31
C ARG A 85 26.47 9.38 7.82
N ASN A 86 27.06 8.26 8.26
CA ASN A 86 26.58 6.94 7.87
C ASN A 86 25.14 6.68 8.36
N ARG A 87 24.78 7.16 9.56
CA ARG A 87 23.40 7.08 10.07
C ARG A 87 22.43 7.91 9.23
N GLU A 88 22.83 9.12 8.85
CA GLU A 88 22.03 9.99 7.98
C GLU A 88 21.87 9.36 6.58
N SER A 89 22.94 8.84 5.98
CA SER A 89 22.89 8.12 4.69
C SER A 89 22.03 6.86 4.74
N ALA A 90 22.12 6.06 5.81
CA ALA A 90 21.28 4.88 5.99
C ALA A 90 19.80 5.26 6.13
N SER A 91 19.49 6.33 6.88
CA SER A 91 18.12 6.84 6.99
C SER A 91 17.59 7.36 5.64
N ILE A 92 18.42 8.04 4.85
CA ILE A 92 18.04 8.49 3.51
C ILE A 92 17.76 7.29 2.60
N MET A 93 18.60 6.24 2.66
CA MET A 93 18.41 5.03 1.86
C MET A 93 17.11 4.32 2.24
N ASP A 94 16.82 4.17 3.53
CA ASP A 94 15.58 3.60 4.05
C ASP A 94 14.36 4.36 3.50
N THR A 95 14.36 5.69 3.56
CA THR A 95 13.28 6.50 2.98
C THR A 95 13.22 6.41 1.44
N LEU A 96 14.35 6.24 0.75
CA LEU A 96 14.38 6.03 -0.70
C LEU A 96 13.80 4.66 -1.07
N GLU A 97 14.15 3.61 -0.33
CA GLU A 97 13.60 2.27 -0.50
C GLU A 97 12.10 2.24 -0.22
N GLU A 98 11.63 2.89 0.85
CA GLU A 98 10.21 3.09 1.14
C GLU A 98 9.48 3.79 -0.01
N ARG A 99 10.01 4.92 -0.50
CA ARG A 99 9.45 5.64 -1.67
C ARG A 99 9.48 4.80 -2.94
N GLN A 100 10.56 4.08 -3.19
CA GLN A 100 10.68 3.20 -4.37
C GLN A 100 9.65 2.08 -4.29
N GLN A 101 9.50 1.48 -3.11
CA GLN A 101 8.50 0.46 -2.86
C GLN A 101 7.09 1.02 -3.05
N GLN A 102 6.79 2.25 -2.59
CA GLN A 102 5.51 2.95 -2.84
C GLN A 102 5.25 3.19 -4.33
N HIS A 103 6.28 3.52 -5.11
CA HIS A 103 6.15 3.79 -6.54
C HIS A 103 5.96 2.54 -7.40
N ARG A 104 6.54 1.39 -7.01
CA ARG A 104 6.36 0.12 -7.73
C ARG A 104 4.87 -0.22 -7.84
N SER A 105 4.39 -0.42 -9.06
CA SER A 105 3.01 -0.87 -9.28
C SER A 105 2.85 -2.29 -8.75
N PRO A 106 1.77 -2.58 -8.01
CA PRO A 106 1.48 -3.92 -7.52
C PRO A 106 0.94 -4.78 -8.68
N LEU A 107 1.80 -5.06 -9.66
CA LEU A 107 1.43 -5.84 -10.84
C LEU A 107 1.07 -7.27 -10.43
N ILE A 108 -0.02 -7.80 -10.98
CA ILE A 108 -0.32 -9.24 -10.92
C ILE A 108 0.81 -9.99 -11.63
N PRO A 109 1.49 -10.94 -10.98
CA PRO A 109 2.50 -11.80 -11.58
C PRO A 109 1.95 -12.61 -12.76
N ALA A 110 2.79 -12.89 -13.75
CA ALA A 110 2.42 -13.73 -14.90
C ALA A 110 2.04 -15.17 -14.49
N SER A 111 2.64 -15.69 -13.41
CA SER A 111 2.29 -16.99 -12.82
C SER A 111 0.84 -17.03 -12.35
N ASP A 112 0.40 -15.98 -11.66
CA ASP A 112 -0.94 -15.90 -11.10
C ASP A 112 -1.95 -15.79 -12.24
N LEU A 113 -1.65 -15.01 -13.29
CA LEU A 113 -2.50 -14.93 -14.48
C LEU A 113 -2.68 -16.29 -15.18
N ALA A 114 -1.62 -17.09 -15.28
CA ALA A 114 -1.67 -18.40 -15.92
C ALA A 114 -2.61 -19.39 -15.18
N GLU A 115 -2.85 -19.18 -13.89
CA GLU A 115 -3.75 -20.02 -13.08
C GLU A 115 -5.24 -19.80 -13.42
N TYR A 116 -5.62 -18.57 -13.80
CA TYR A 116 -7.04 -18.19 -14.01
C TYR A 116 -7.51 -18.26 -15.47
N GLY A 117 -6.59 -18.52 -16.41
CA GLY A 117 -6.86 -18.63 -17.85
C GLY A 117 -7.33 -17.32 -18.49
N ASP A 118 -7.93 -17.42 -19.67
CA ASP A 118 -8.42 -16.24 -20.40
C ASP A 118 -9.63 -15.62 -19.70
N LEU A 119 -9.52 -14.33 -19.38
CA LEU A 119 -10.62 -13.52 -18.88
C LEU A 119 -11.52 -13.08 -20.04
N PRO A 120 -12.83 -12.92 -19.82
CA PRO A 120 -13.75 -12.54 -20.87
C PRO A 120 -13.47 -11.12 -21.36
N PHE A 121 -13.59 -10.92 -22.67
CA PHE A 121 -13.62 -9.59 -23.24
C PHE A 121 -14.95 -8.90 -22.91
N PRO A 122 -14.95 -7.57 -22.66
CA PRO A 122 -16.18 -6.82 -22.48
C PRO A 122 -17.12 -6.99 -23.66
N SER A 123 -18.36 -7.36 -23.36
CA SER A 123 -19.44 -7.31 -24.33
C SER A 123 -20.04 -5.88 -24.34
N PRO A 124 -20.63 -5.43 -25.46
CA PRO A 124 -21.38 -4.18 -25.49
C PRO A 124 -22.45 -4.15 -24.39
N HIS A 125 -22.58 -3.00 -23.72
CA HIS A 125 -23.60 -2.83 -22.69
C HIS A 125 -25.01 -2.90 -23.29
N THR A 126 -25.98 -3.29 -22.46
CA THR A 126 -27.40 -3.24 -22.84
C THR A 126 -28.10 -2.00 -22.26
N GLU A 127 -29.24 -1.62 -22.83
CA GLU A 127 -30.07 -0.54 -22.27
C GLU A 127 -30.55 -0.88 -20.84
N ALA A 128 -30.88 -2.15 -20.60
CA ALA A 128 -31.33 -2.62 -19.29
C ALA A 128 -30.20 -2.51 -18.24
N GLU A 129 -28.98 -2.86 -18.62
CA GLU A 129 -27.79 -2.70 -17.79
C GLU A 129 -27.51 -1.23 -17.46
N LEU A 130 -27.54 -0.35 -18.47
CA LEU A 130 -27.32 1.09 -18.27
C LEU A 130 -28.36 1.69 -17.33
N THR A 131 -29.64 1.32 -17.51
CA THR A 131 -30.74 1.74 -16.65
C THR A 131 -30.50 1.30 -15.20
N ALA A 132 -30.24 0.01 -14.98
CA ALA A 132 -29.99 -0.53 -13.64
C ALA A 132 -28.77 0.09 -12.97
N LEU A 133 -27.72 0.42 -13.73
CA LEU A 133 -26.52 1.07 -13.22
C LEU A 133 -26.80 2.51 -12.76
N ILE A 134 -27.60 3.26 -13.51
CA ILE A 134 -28.04 4.60 -13.12
C ILE A 134 -28.91 4.54 -11.86
N ASP A 135 -29.83 3.57 -11.79
CA ASP A 135 -30.70 3.37 -10.62
C ASP A 135 -29.90 3.04 -9.35
N LEU A 136 -28.80 2.28 -9.46
CA LEU A 136 -27.87 2.01 -8.36
C LEU A 136 -27.21 3.27 -7.79
N LEU A 137 -27.08 4.33 -8.59
CA LEU A 137 -26.54 5.63 -8.16
C LEU A 137 -27.65 6.57 -7.66
N ARG A 138 -28.87 6.43 -8.19
CA ARG A 138 -30.02 7.32 -7.90
C ARG A 138 -31.04 6.75 -6.93
N TYR A 139 -30.75 5.63 -6.27
CA TYR A 139 -31.68 5.01 -5.31
C TYR A 139 -32.21 6.05 -4.30
N PRO A 140 -33.49 5.95 -3.86
CA PRO A 140 -34.09 6.93 -2.97
C PRO A 140 -33.24 7.19 -1.71
N GLY A 141 -32.87 8.46 -1.50
CA GLY A 141 -31.99 8.87 -0.39
C GLY A 141 -30.50 8.96 -0.74
N SER A 142 -30.10 8.59 -1.96
CA SER A 142 -28.75 8.85 -2.47
C SER A 142 -28.49 10.36 -2.60
N ARG A 143 -27.26 10.77 -2.29
CA ARG A 143 -26.74 12.14 -2.50
C ARG A 143 -25.62 12.17 -3.54
N ILE A 144 -25.62 11.20 -4.45
CA ILE A 144 -24.59 11.12 -5.48
C ILE A 144 -24.92 12.14 -6.58
N GLU A 145 -24.11 13.20 -6.66
CA GLU A 145 -24.25 14.25 -7.68
C GLU A 145 -23.07 14.24 -8.65
N THR A 146 -21.88 13.87 -8.15
CA THR A 146 -20.62 13.90 -8.88
C THR A 146 -20.04 12.50 -9.07
N VAL A 147 -19.57 12.20 -10.29
CA VAL A 147 -18.94 10.91 -10.62
C VAL A 147 -17.63 11.08 -11.37
N SER A 148 -16.70 10.15 -11.16
CA SER A 148 -15.56 9.94 -12.07
C SER A 148 -15.73 8.62 -12.79
N VAL A 149 -15.59 8.64 -14.11
CA VAL A 149 -15.78 7.48 -14.99
C VAL A 149 -14.42 6.94 -15.42
N GLY A 150 -14.24 5.64 -15.30
CA GLY A 150 -13.04 4.93 -15.73
C GLY A 150 -13.38 3.83 -16.73
N HIS A 151 -12.55 3.65 -17.75
CA HIS A 151 -12.77 2.57 -18.71
C HIS A 151 -11.50 1.97 -19.34
N SER A 152 -11.61 0.71 -19.77
CA SER A 152 -10.63 0.08 -20.66
C SER A 152 -10.72 0.68 -22.07
N ARG A 153 -9.64 0.57 -22.86
CA ARG A 153 -9.54 1.14 -24.22
C ARG A 153 -10.24 0.33 -25.32
N ASP A 154 -10.84 -0.80 -25.00
CA ASP A 154 -11.66 -1.55 -25.96
C ASP A 154 -12.97 -0.78 -26.27
N ASP A 155 -13.52 -1.05 -27.45
CA ASP A 155 -14.67 -0.34 -28.00
C ASP A 155 -15.92 -0.48 -27.11
N ALA A 156 -16.16 -1.68 -26.56
CA ALA A 156 -17.33 -1.94 -25.70
C ALA A 156 -17.27 -1.12 -24.41
N SER A 157 -16.11 -1.09 -23.75
CA SER A 157 -15.86 -0.30 -22.54
C SER A 157 -15.96 1.21 -22.80
N GLY A 158 -15.37 1.69 -23.91
CA GLY A 158 -15.46 3.09 -24.31
C GLY A 158 -16.90 3.54 -24.58
N THR A 159 -17.64 2.73 -25.35
CA THR A 159 -19.05 2.99 -25.68
C THR A 159 -19.94 3.01 -24.43
N ALA A 160 -19.71 2.09 -23.48
CA ALA A 160 -20.44 2.06 -22.21
C ALA A 160 -20.15 3.29 -21.33
N ALA A 161 -18.89 3.72 -21.26
CA ALA A 161 -18.51 4.92 -20.51
C ALA A 161 -19.13 6.19 -21.10
N GLU A 162 -19.17 6.30 -22.43
CA GLU A 162 -19.80 7.43 -23.14
C GLU A 162 -21.32 7.45 -22.94
N ALA A 163 -21.99 6.29 -23.07
CA ALA A 163 -23.43 6.17 -22.85
C ALA A 163 -23.81 6.56 -21.42
N PHE A 164 -23.06 6.07 -20.43
CA PHE A 164 -23.25 6.47 -19.03
C PHE A 164 -23.03 7.97 -18.81
N THR A 165 -21.93 8.52 -19.32
CA THR A 165 -21.60 9.94 -19.17
C THR A 165 -22.73 10.82 -19.70
N THR A 166 -23.24 10.49 -20.90
CA THR A 166 -24.36 11.18 -21.54
C THR A 166 -25.62 11.10 -20.70
N ALA A 167 -26.02 9.89 -20.28
CA ALA A 167 -27.23 9.69 -19.49
C ALA A 167 -27.16 10.34 -18.10
N TRP A 168 -25.99 10.30 -17.45
CA TRP A 168 -25.77 10.92 -16.14
C TRP A 168 -25.93 12.44 -16.20
N GLN A 169 -25.33 13.07 -17.20
CA GLN A 169 -25.43 14.51 -17.44
C GLN A 169 -26.84 14.95 -17.83
N ALA A 170 -27.52 14.18 -18.68
CA ALA A 170 -28.92 14.43 -19.02
C ALA A 170 -29.85 14.37 -17.80
N GLY A 171 -29.53 13.51 -16.82
CA GLY A 171 -30.19 13.45 -15.52
C GLY A 171 -29.72 14.50 -14.49
N GLY A 172 -28.98 15.53 -14.92
CA GLY A 172 -28.49 16.63 -14.05
C GLY A 172 -27.27 16.30 -13.18
N GLY A 173 -26.64 15.14 -13.38
CA GLY A 173 -25.43 14.75 -12.67
C GLY A 173 -24.17 15.37 -13.27
N THR A 174 -23.11 15.51 -12.48
CA THR A 174 -21.82 16.05 -12.91
C THR A 174 -20.78 14.95 -13.09
N VAL A 175 -20.05 14.96 -14.22
CA VAL A 175 -18.90 14.08 -14.46
C VAL A 175 -17.60 14.86 -14.28
N LEU A 176 -16.82 14.50 -13.26
CA LEU A 176 -15.58 15.20 -12.90
C LEU A 176 -14.40 14.80 -13.79
N ALA A 177 -14.38 13.55 -14.24
CA ALA A 177 -13.35 13.02 -15.11
C ALA A 177 -13.86 11.80 -15.88
N VAL A 178 -13.35 11.63 -17.09
CA VAL A 178 -13.39 10.38 -17.86
C VAL A 178 -11.95 9.94 -18.09
N VAL A 179 -11.60 8.73 -17.69
CA VAL A 179 -10.21 8.23 -17.68
C VAL A 179 -10.14 6.85 -18.33
N ASP A 180 -9.34 6.77 -19.39
CA ASP A 180 -9.02 5.52 -20.08
C ASP A 180 -7.73 4.88 -19.55
N TRP A 181 -7.61 3.56 -19.71
CA TRP A 181 -6.35 2.82 -19.53
C TRP A 181 -6.20 1.65 -20.52
N PRO A 182 -4.96 1.27 -20.87
CA PRO A 182 -4.72 0.05 -21.65
C PRO A 182 -4.91 -1.20 -20.79
N GLU A 183 -5.10 -2.36 -21.43
CA GLU A 183 -5.22 -3.64 -20.71
C GLU A 183 -3.91 -4.11 -20.07
N SER A 184 -2.78 -3.67 -20.64
CA SER A 184 -1.44 -3.91 -20.11
C SER A 184 -0.67 -2.60 -19.98
N ALA A 185 -0.06 -2.38 -18.81
CA ALA A 185 0.78 -1.24 -18.54
C ALA A 185 1.92 -1.61 -17.59
N ALA A 186 3.11 -1.06 -17.85
CA ALA A 186 4.24 -1.12 -16.91
C ALA A 186 3.98 -0.31 -15.62
N SER A 187 3.02 0.64 -15.65
CA SER A 187 2.62 1.44 -14.50
C SER A 187 1.17 1.88 -14.58
N TRP A 188 0.47 1.74 -13.45
CA TRP A 188 -0.95 2.11 -13.28
C TRP A 188 -1.13 3.43 -12.52
N LEU A 189 -0.03 4.12 -12.16
CA LEU A 189 -0.09 5.35 -11.37
C LEU A 189 -0.86 6.46 -12.09
N ARG A 190 -0.55 6.70 -13.36
CA ARG A 190 -1.17 7.78 -14.14
C ARG A 190 -2.70 7.64 -14.23
N PRO A 191 -3.28 6.49 -14.64
CA PRO A 191 -4.73 6.35 -14.64
C PRO A 191 -5.33 6.44 -13.23
N ALA A 192 -4.69 5.84 -12.22
CA ALA A 192 -5.15 5.94 -10.83
C ALA A 192 -5.23 7.40 -10.34
N THR A 193 -4.14 8.16 -10.50
CA THR A 193 -4.09 9.58 -10.11
C THR A 193 -5.08 10.44 -10.87
N ARG A 194 -5.33 10.17 -12.16
CA ARG A 194 -6.34 10.90 -12.93
C ARG A 194 -7.75 10.61 -12.41
N LEU A 195 -8.06 9.33 -12.16
CA LEU A 195 -9.38 8.88 -11.72
C LEU A 195 -9.75 9.39 -10.32
N THR A 196 -8.73 9.61 -9.47
CA THR A 196 -8.88 10.11 -8.10
C THR A 196 -8.32 11.52 -7.92
N ARG A 197 -8.17 12.29 -9.00
CA ARG A 197 -7.65 13.68 -8.93
C ARG A 197 -8.59 14.59 -8.14
N GLN A 198 -9.89 14.31 -8.25
CA GLN A 198 -10.95 14.95 -7.48
C GLN A 198 -11.63 13.88 -6.62
N THR A 199 -12.46 14.32 -5.68
CA THR A 199 -13.24 13.45 -4.78
C THR A 199 -14.70 13.41 -5.26
N PRO A 200 -15.05 12.58 -6.27
CA PRO A 200 -16.44 12.42 -6.68
C PRO A 200 -17.24 11.75 -5.57
N ASP A 201 -18.57 11.81 -5.62
CA ASP A 201 -19.46 11.07 -4.75
C ASP A 201 -19.39 9.56 -5.02
N ALA A 202 -19.21 9.17 -6.28
CA ALA A 202 -19.05 7.79 -6.71
C ALA A 202 -18.09 7.63 -7.91
N TRP A 203 -17.59 6.41 -8.12
CA TRP A 203 -16.86 6.02 -9.33
C TRP A 203 -17.71 5.07 -10.18
N VAL A 204 -17.57 5.19 -11.50
CA VAL A 204 -18.22 4.29 -12.46
C VAL A 204 -17.16 3.63 -13.33
N ILE A 205 -17.20 2.30 -13.45
CA ILE A 205 -16.17 1.54 -14.17
C ILE A 205 -16.81 0.67 -15.26
N ALA A 206 -16.43 0.93 -16.51
CA ALA A 206 -16.73 0.08 -17.67
C ALA A 206 -15.42 -0.48 -18.22
N ALA A 207 -15.07 -1.73 -17.91
CA ALA A 207 -13.72 -2.20 -18.21
C ALA A 207 -13.64 -3.71 -18.44
N ALA A 208 -12.54 -4.12 -19.05
CA ALA A 208 -12.11 -5.51 -19.05
C ALA A 208 -11.55 -5.92 -17.67
N PRO A 209 -11.75 -7.18 -17.25
CA PRO A 209 -11.40 -7.61 -15.90
C PRO A 209 -9.92 -7.47 -15.56
N LEU A 210 -9.00 -7.84 -16.46
CA LEU A 210 -7.57 -7.88 -16.13
C LEU A 210 -7.00 -6.48 -15.91
N GLY A 211 -7.26 -5.56 -16.85
CA GLY A 211 -6.81 -4.18 -16.74
C GLY A 211 -7.37 -3.51 -15.49
N PHE A 212 -8.65 -3.76 -15.18
CA PHE A 212 -9.23 -3.22 -13.96
C PHE A 212 -8.66 -3.85 -12.68
N ALA A 213 -8.38 -5.15 -12.64
CA ALA A 213 -7.76 -5.80 -11.48
C ALA A 213 -6.42 -5.13 -11.11
N GLN A 214 -5.60 -4.87 -12.12
CA GLN A 214 -4.31 -4.19 -11.96
C GLN A 214 -4.48 -2.75 -11.47
N LEU A 215 -5.43 -2.01 -12.06
CA LEU A 215 -5.73 -0.65 -11.66
C LEU A 215 -6.28 -0.58 -10.23
N ALA A 216 -7.20 -1.47 -9.85
CA ALA A 216 -7.80 -1.53 -8.53
C ALA A 216 -6.76 -1.76 -7.43
N ARG A 217 -5.79 -2.67 -7.66
CA ARG A 217 -4.64 -2.87 -6.75
C ARG A 217 -3.83 -1.59 -6.58
N ARG A 218 -3.67 -0.79 -7.63
CA ARG A 218 -2.97 0.51 -7.56
C ARG A 218 -3.81 1.56 -6.83
N LEU A 219 -5.11 1.63 -7.11
CA LEU A 219 -6.05 2.56 -6.49
C LEU A 219 -6.07 2.36 -4.97
N ARG A 220 -6.26 1.12 -4.49
CA ARG A 220 -6.28 0.82 -3.04
C ARG A 220 -5.02 1.21 -2.29
N ARG A 221 -3.86 1.23 -2.95
CA ARG A 221 -2.58 1.42 -2.28
C ARG A 221 -2.27 2.88 -1.94
N ASN A 222 -2.66 3.82 -2.80
CA ASN A 222 -2.14 5.19 -2.76
C ASN A 222 -3.18 6.27 -3.15
N THR A 223 -4.47 5.94 -3.10
CA THR A 223 -5.54 6.89 -3.43
C THR A 223 -6.70 6.75 -2.45
N ASP A 224 -7.60 7.73 -2.44
CA ASP A 224 -8.83 7.71 -1.65
C ASP A 224 -9.96 6.94 -2.34
N TRP A 225 -9.62 6.08 -3.32
CA TRP A 225 -10.59 5.25 -4.02
C TRP A 225 -11.24 4.24 -3.07
N ALA A 226 -12.57 4.21 -3.13
CA ALA A 226 -13.42 3.43 -2.25
C ALA A 226 -14.26 2.44 -3.08
N PRO A 227 -14.02 1.11 -2.95
CA PRO A 227 -14.77 0.10 -3.71
C PRO A 227 -16.28 0.13 -3.40
N ASP A 228 -16.66 0.41 -2.16
CA ASP A 228 -18.05 0.59 -1.70
C ASP A 228 -18.74 1.84 -2.28
N ARG A 229 -17.98 2.75 -2.88
CA ARG A 229 -18.48 3.92 -3.63
C ARG A 229 -18.32 3.76 -5.13
N THR A 230 -17.99 2.56 -5.59
CA THR A 230 -17.79 2.26 -7.00
C THR A 230 -18.92 1.39 -7.53
N VAL A 231 -19.46 1.77 -8.69
CA VAL A 231 -20.39 0.95 -9.46
C VAL A 231 -19.75 0.52 -10.78
N ALA A 232 -20.08 -0.67 -11.27
CA ALA A 232 -19.47 -1.26 -12.45
C ALA A 232 -20.49 -1.89 -13.40
N PHE A 233 -20.09 -1.97 -14.68
CA PHE A 233 -20.82 -2.71 -15.71
C PHE A 233 -20.65 -4.23 -15.55
N ALA A 234 -21.51 -4.99 -16.21
CA ALA A 234 -21.61 -6.44 -16.19
C ALA A 234 -20.31 -7.14 -16.61
N SER A 235 -19.47 -6.47 -17.40
CA SER A 235 -18.14 -6.95 -17.79
C SER A 235 -17.24 -7.27 -16.58
N LEU A 236 -17.50 -6.70 -15.41
CA LEU A 236 -16.76 -6.94 -14.17
C LEU A 236 -17.46 -7.91 -13.20
N GLN A 237 -18.59 -8.50 -13.58
CA GLN A 237 -19.33 -9.49 -12.79
C GLN A 237 -18.68 -10.89 -12.87
N ASP A 238 -17.40 -11.00 -12.51
CA ASP A 238 -16.64 -12.27 -12.55
C ASP A 238 -15.88 -12.49 -11.24
N THR A 239 -16.06 -13.64 -10.59
CA THR A 239 -15.35 -13.97 -9.34
C THR A 239 -13.83 -14.05 -9.53
N ARG A 240 -13.34 -14.37 -10.74
CA ARG A 240 -11.89 -14.39 -11.04
C ARG A 240 -11.26 -13.01 -10.93
N LEU A 241 -12.01 -11.94 -11.23
CA LEU A 241 -11.57 -10.57 -11.00
C LEU A 241 -11.20 -10.33 -9.53
N LEU A 242 -12.04 -10.82 -8.60
CA LEU A 242 -11.82 -10.68 -7.16
C LEU A 242 -10.55 -11.43 -6.72
N ALA A 243 -10.33 -12.63 -7.24
CA ALA A 243 -9.13 -13.42 -6.95
C ALA A 243 -7.85 -12.70 -7.42
N LEU A 244 -7.88 -12.16 -8.64
CA LEU A 244 -6.74 -11.45 -9.25
C LEU A 244 -6.42 -10.11 -8.57
N ALA A 245 -7.45 -9.34 -8.22
CA ALA A 245 -7.29 -8.07 -7.52
C ALA A 245 -6.91 -8.25 -6.05
N GLY A 246 -7.36 -9.35 -5.43
CA GLY A 246 -7.29 -9.62 -4.00
C GLY A 246 -8.65 -9.40 -3.33
N ALA A 247 -9.04 -10.32 -2.43
CA ALA A 247 -10.40 -10.38 -1.88
C ALA A 247 -10.86 -9.08 -1.20
N ASP A 248 -9.95 -8.36 -0.52
CA ASP A 248 -10.25 -7.11 0.19
C ASP A 248 -10.15 -5.86 -0.71
N VAL A 249 -9.57 -5.98 -1.91
CA VAL A 249 -9.35 -4.84 -2.81
C VAL A 249 -10.65 -4.35 -3.43
N LEU A 250 -11.57 -5.29 -3.70
CA LEU A 250 -12.85 -5.04 -4.34
C LEU A 250 -14.05 -5.23 -3.41
N ASP A 251 -13.82 -5.42 -2.10
CA ASP A 251 -14.90 -5.59 -1.11
C ASP A 251 -15.79 -4.35 -1.06
N GLY A 252 -17.08 -4.52 -1.39
CA GLY A 252 -18.05 -3.43 -1.49
C GLY A 252 -18.34 -2.96 -2.91
N LEU A 253 -17.55 -3.36 -3.92
CA LEU A 253 -17.84 -3.07 -5.32
C LEU A 253 -19.21 -3.64 -5.69
N ARG A 254 -20.00 -2.87 -6.44
CA ARG A 254 -21.31 -3.30 -6.95
C ARG A 254 -21.48 -2.95 -8.41
N GLY A 255 -22.51 -3.47 -9.05
CA GLY A 255 -22.76 -3.16 -10.46
C GLY A 255 -24.08 -3.67 -10.98
N ALA A 256 -24.31 -3.39 -12.26
CA ALA A 256 -25.45 -3.88 -13.01
C ALA A 256 -25.07 -5.09 -13.86
N SER A 257 -26.05 -5.98 -14.07
CA SER A 257 -25.96 -7.14 -14.96
C SER A 257 -26.55 -6.80 -16.33
N ALA A 258 -26.12 -7.54 -17.37
CA ALA A 258 -26.57 -7.32 -18.76
C ALA A 258 -28.09 -7.48 -18.95
N ASP A 259 -28.76 -8.22 -18.06
CA ASP A 259 -30.21 -8.41 -18.05
C ASP A 259 -30.98 -7.33 -17.27
N GLY A 260 -30.29 -6.30 -16.76
CA GLY A 260 -30.87 -5.28 -15.87
C GLY A 260 -30.92 -5.68 -14.40
N GLY A 261 -30.33 -6.83 -14.04
CA GLY A 261 -30.10 -7.19 -12.65
C GLY A 261 -29.00 -6.37 -11.99
N THR A 262 -28.67 -6.71 -10.75
CA THR A 262 -27.56 -6.09 -10.00
C THR A 262 -26.67 -7.14 -9.36
N TRP A 263 -25.44 -6.77 -9.05
CA TRP A 263 -24.50 -7.64 -8.37
C TRP A 263 -23.65 -6.87 -7.35
N SER A 264 -23.06 -7.60 -6.41
CA SER A 264 -22.09 -7.04 -5.47
C SER A 264 -20.98 -8.03 -5.12
N ALA A 265 -19.78 -7.50 -4.95
CA ALA A 265 -18.61 -8.20 -4.45
C ALA A 265 -18.49 -7.98 -2.94
N ARG A 266 -18.58 -9.07 -2.17
CA ARG A 266 -18.34 -9.04 -0.72
C ARG A 266 -17.59 -10.29 -0.27
N ARG A 267 -16.58 -10.12 0.59
CA ARG A 267 -15.81 -11.21 1.20
C ARG A 267 -15.29 -12.24 0.18
N GLY A 268 -14.85 -11.76 -0.98
CA GLY A 268 -14.35 -12.61 -2.07
C GLY A 268 -15.41 -13.30 -2.94
N TRP A 269 -16.70 -13.00 -2.78
CA TRP A 269 -17.79 -13.57 -3.56
C TRP A 269 -18.55 -12.52 -4.36
N VAL A 270 -18.96 -12.87 -5.58
CA VAL A 270 -19.94 -12.09 -6.35
C VAL A 270 -21.34 -12.67 -6.11
N THR A 271 -22.24 -11.86 -5.55
CA THR A 271 -23.67 -12.20 -5.42
C THR A 271 -24.46 -11.41 -6.44
N SER A 272 -25.41 -12.06 -7.12
CA SER A 272 -26.21 -11.44 -8.20
C SER A 272 -27.70 -11.54 -7.91
N TRP A 273 -28.45 -10.51 -8.27
CA TRP A 273 -29.90 -10.40 -8.12
C TRP A 273 -30.52 -10.07 -9.47
N ARG A 274 -31.53 -10.85 -9.87
CA ARG A 274 -32.26 -10.63 -11.11
C ARG A 274 -33.09 -9.33 -11.04
N PRO A 275 -33.38 -8.70 -12.19
CA PRO A 275 -34.31 -7.58 -12.23
C PRO A 275 -35.69 -8.02 -11.69
N ALA A 276 -36.41 -7.11 -11.05
CA ALA A 276 -37.79 -7.38 -10.68
C ALA A 276 -38.60 -7.67 -11.96
N PRO A 277 -39.48 -8.69 -11.96
CA PRO A 277 -40.34 -8.92 -13.10
C PRO A 277 -41.16 -7.66 -13.35
N THR A 278 -41.07 -7.12 -14.57
CA THR A 278 -41.94 -6.02 -15.01
C THR A 278 -43.37 -6.51 -14.85
N GLY A 279 -44.15 -5.83 -14.02
CA GLY A 279 -45.48 -6.27 -13.62
C GLY A 279 -46.39 -6.48 -14.83
N GLY A 280 -46.50 -7.72 -15.30
CA GLY A 280 -47.61 -8.15 -16.13
C GLY A 280 -48.87 -8.09 -15.29
N THR A 281 -49.89 -7.38 -15.78
CA THR A 281 -51.24 -7.33 -15.22
C THR A 281 -51.73 -8.74 -14.87
N ALA A 282 -51.63 -9.10 -13.59
CA ALA A 282 -52.28 -10.29 -13.07
C ALA A 282 -53.78 -9.99 -12.99
N ALA A 283 -54.55 -10.53 -13.93
CA ALA A 283 -55.99 -10.60 -13.81
C ALA A 283 -56.33 -11.31 -12.50
N ARG A 284 -57.07 -10.63 -11.61
CA ARG A 284 -57.64 -11.23 -10.40
C ARG A 284 -58.58 -12.37 -10.80
N PRO A 285 -58.48 -13.57 -10.22
CA PRO A 285 -59.56 -14.54 -10.32
C PRO A 285 -60.76 -14.00 -9.54
N GLY A 286 -61.95 -14.15 -10.14
CA GLY A 286 -63.24 -13.71 -9.63
C GLY A 286 -63.75 -14.53 -8.45
#